data_AF-B1YDG7-F1
#
_entry.id   AF-B1YDG7-F1
#
_cell.length_a   1.000
_cell.length_b   1.000
_cell.length_c   1.000
_cell.angle_alpha   90.00
_cell.angle_beta   90.00
_cell.angle_gamma   90.00
#
_symmetry.space_group_name_H-M   'P 1'
#
loop_
_entity.id
_entity.type
_entity.pdbx_description
1 polymer ?
#
loop_
_entity_poly.entity_id
_entity_poly.type
_entity_poly.pdbx_seq_one_letter_code
_entity_poly.pdbx_strand_id
1 'polypeptide(L)' 'MRVVARLVASKIGEEPTDLDKVLESLGVDLPWIDKIMLVQNMEGVEAVYHAVSGKILVRRVNAARA' A
#
# COMPACT_ATOMS: atom_id res chain seq x y z
N MET A 1 -12.52 -6.77 0.08
CA MET A 1 -11.27 -5.97 0.19
C MET A 1 -10.56 -6.02 1.54
N ARG A 2 -11.25 -6.03 2.69
CA ARG A 2 -10.59 -5.96 4.02
C ARG A 2 -9.50 -7.01 4.29
N VAL A 3 -9.71 -8.26 3.85
CA VAL A 3 -8.72 -9.35 4.00
C VAL A 3 -7.46 -9.08 3.16
N VAL A 4 -7.63 -8.67 1.91
CA VAL A 4 -6.53 -8.34 1.00
C VAL A 4 -5.74 -7.13 1.52
N ALA A 5 -6.43 -6.09 2.01
CA ALA A 5 -5.80 -4.91 2.59
C ALA A 5 -4.92 -5.27 3.81
N ARG A 6 -5.40 -6.14 4.71
CA ARG A 6 -4.59 -6.64 5.83
C ARG A 6 -3.38 -7.44 5.39
N LEU A 7 -3.55 -8.30 4.38
CA LEU A 7 -2.45 -9.09 3.82
C LEU A 7 -1.37 -8.19 3.21
N VAL A 8 -1.76 -7.23 2.37
CA VAL A 8 -0.84 -6.26 1.76
C VAL A 8 -0.16 -5.39 2.82
N ALA A 9 -0.92 -4.86 3.78
CA ALA A 9 -0.37 -4.07 4.89
C ALA A 9 0.67 -4.85 5.71
N SER A 10 0.50 -6.16 5.87
CA SER A 10 1.47 -7.00 6.60
C SER A 10 2.84 -7.10 5.92
N LYS A 11 2.93 -6.78 4.62
CA LYS A 11 4.17 -6.75 3.84
C LYS A 11 4.83 -5.37 3.79
N ILE A 12 4.17 -4.33 4.32
CA ILE A 12 4.65 -2.95 4.29
C ILE A 12 5.37 -2.62 5.61
N GLY A 13 6.65 -2.28 5.49
CA GLY A 13 7.50 -1.80 6.58
C GLY A 13 7.50 -0.27 6.71
N GLU A 14 8.39 0.26 7.55
CA GLU A 14 8.51 1.71 7.80
C GLU A 14 9.15 2.46 6.62
N GLU A 15 9.97 1.76 5.83
CA GLU A 15 10.60 2.32 4.63
C GLU A 15 9.61 2.44 3.46
N PRO A 16 9.55 3.59 2.77
CA PRO A 16 8.70 3.77 1.60
C PRO A 16 8.96 2.72 0.52
N THR A 17 7.91 2.02 0.12
CA THR A 17 7.98 0.93 -0.87
C THR A 17 6.93 1.12 -1.96
N ASP A 18 7.25 0.69 -3.17
CA ASP A 18 6.32 0.68 -4.31
C ASP A 18 5.20 -0.35 -4.12
N LEU A 19 3.94 0.09 -4.09
CA LEU A 19 2.77 -0.78 -3.93
C LEU A 19 2.71 -1.87 -4.99
N ASP A 20 3.11 -1.57 -6.23
CA ASP A 20 3.03 -2.53 -7.33
C ASP A 20 3.98 -3.70 -7.12
N LYS A 21 5.17 -3.44 -6.55
CA LYS A 21 6.10 -4.52 -6.17
C LYS A 21 5.54 -5.39 -5.06
N VAL A 22 4.84 -4.79 -4.09
CA VAL A 22 4.20 -5.55 -3.00
C VAL A 22 3.11 -6.46 -3.58
N LEU A 23 2.25 -5.93 -4.46
CA LEU A 23 1.19 -6.68 -5.12
C LEU A 23 1.75 -7.81 -6.01
N GLU A 24 2.77 -7.52 -6.80
CA GLU A 24 3.47 -8.50 -7.63
C GLU A 24 4.06 -9.64 -6.80
N SER A 25 4.67 -9.33 -5.64
CA SER A 25 5.21 -10.35 -4.73
C SER A 25 4.14 -11.28 -4.14
N LEU A 26 2.87 -10.86 -4.19
CA LEU A 26 1.71 -11.63 -3.74
C LEU A 26 0.96 -12.29 -4.91
N GLY A 27 1.43 -12.13 -6.15
CA GLY A 27 0.74 -12.61 -7.35
C GLY A 27 -0.61 -11.92 -7.60
N VAL A 28 -0.75 -10.69 -7.11
CA VAL A 28 -1.98 -9.90 -7.23
C VAL A 28 -1.79 -8.83 -8.29
N ASP A 29 -2.67 -8.83 -9.29
CA ASP A 29 -2.80 -7.73 -10.25
C ASP A 29 -4.10 -6.98 -9.98
N LEU A 30 -4.04 -5.65 -9.95
CA LEU A 30 -5.18 -4.78 -9.67
C LEU A 30 -5.19 -3.59 -10.63
N PRO A 31 -6.36 -3.21 -11.16
CA PRO A 31 -6.50 -1.95 -11.88
C PRO A 31 -6.27 -0.77 -10.93
N TRP A 32 -5.94 0.39 -11.51
CA TRP A 32 -5.60 1.60 -10.74
C TRP A 32 -6.65 1.96 -9.67
N ILE A 33 -7.94 1.94 -10.03
CA ILE A 33 -9.02 2.28 -9.11
C ILE A 33 -9.07 1.35 -7.89
N ASP A 34 -8.79 0.05 -8.08
CA ASP A 34 -8.78 -0.93 -7.00
C ASP A 34 -7.55 -0.76 -6.10
N LYS A 35 -6.41 -0.29 -6.63
CA LYS A 35 -5.25 0.10 -5.81
C LYS A 35 -5.60 1.25 -4.87
N ILE A 36 -6.38 2.23 -5.34
CA ILE A 36 -6.86 3.34 -4.49
C ILE A 36 -7.79 2.81 -3.39
N MET A 37 -8.76 1.96 -3.74
CA MET A 37 -9.65 1.35 -2.76
C MET A 37 -8.91 0.48 -1.74
N LEU A 38 -7.90 -0.26 -2.19
CA LEU A 38 -7.05 -1.08 -1.34
C LEU A 38 -6.36 -0.22 -0.27
N VAL A 39 -5.70 0.87 -0.70
CA VAL A 39 -5.00 1.81 0.17
C VAL A 39 -5.92 2.41 1.23
N GLN A 40 -7.14 2.82 0.86
CA GLN A 40 -8.13 3.36 1.81
C GLN A 40 -8.53 2.35 2.90
N ASN A 41 -8.31 1.05 2.69
CA ASN A 41 -8.63 -0.01 3.63
C ASN A 41 -7.40 -0.52 4.42
N MET A 42 -6.21 0.07 4.22
CA MET A 42 -4.99 -0.30 4.94
C MET A 42 -4.80 0.58 6.19
N GLU A 43 -5.23 0.07 7.34
CA GLU A 43 -5.02 0.72 8.64
C GLU A 43 -3.52 0.82 8.97
N GLY A 44 -3.07 1.99 9.43
CA GLY A 44 -1.67 2.22 9.83
C GLY A 44 -0.67 2.27 8.66
N VAL A 45 -1.15 2.47 7.44
CA VAL A 45 -0.33 2.66 6.24
C VAL A 45 -0.60 4.04 5.66
N GLU A 46 0.46 4.81 5.44
CA GLU A 46 0.42 6.00 4.61
C GLU A 46 0.70 5.62 3.17
N ALA A 47 0.03 6.31 2.25
CA ALA A 47 0.25 6.18 0.83
C ALA A 47 0.36 7.54 0.16
N VAL A 48 1.32 7.68 -0.75
CA VAL A 48 1.55 8.90 -1.51
C VAL A 48 1.69 8.55 -2.98
N TYR A 49 1.05 9.34 -3.85
CA TYR A 49 1.29 9.27 -5.28
C TYR A 49 2.57 10.01 -5.65
N HIS A 50 3.55 9.28 -6.17
CA HIS A 50 4.79 9.85 -6.68
C HIS A 50 4.64 10.18 -8.18
N ALA A 51 4.30 11.44 -8.46
CA ALA A 51 3.94 11.89 -9.81
C ALA A 51 5.02 11.69 -10.88
N VAL A 52 6.30 11.74 -10.49
CA VAL A 52 7.42 11.56 -11.44
C VAL A 52 7.48 10.12 -11.95
N SER A 53 7.25 9.14 -11.07
CA SER A 53 7.31 7.72 -11.47
C SER A 53 5.94 7.11 -11.78
N GLY A 54 4.85 7.82 -11.51
CA GLY A 54 3.49 7.28 -11.65
C GLY A 54 3.13 6.19 -10.64
N LYS A 55 3.84 6.10 -9.51
CA LYS A 55 3.74 4.99 -8.55
C LYS A 55 3.03 5.41 -7.27
N ILE A 56 2.39 4.44 -6.61
CA ILE A 56 1.91 4.60 -5.25
C ILE A 56 3.00 4.09 -4.32
N LEU A 57 3.57 4.99 -3.52
CA LEU A 57 4.50 4.64 -2.47
C LEU A 57 3.73 4.45 -1.18
N VAL A 58 4.00 3.36 -0.47
CA VAL A 58 3.36 2.99 0.78
C VAL A 58 4.39 2.80 1.88
N ARG A 59 4.04 3.21 3.10
CA ARG A 59 4.86 2.97 4.30
C ARG A 59 3.97 2.77 5.52
N ARG A 60 4.44 2.00 6.48
CA ARG A 60 3.78 1.83 7.77
C ARG A 60 4.06 3.06 8.64
N VAL A 61 3.01 3.59 9.26
CA VAL A 61 3.11 4.62 10.29
C VAL A 61 2.87 4.01 11.66
N ASN A 62 3.83 4.18 12.56
CA ASN A 62 3.62 3.82 13.96
C ASN A 62 2.59 4.78 14.57
N ALA A 63 1.45 4.23 15.00
CA ALA A 63 0.38 4.97 15.69
C ALA A 63 0.83 5.62 17.02
N ALA A 64 2.05 5.35 17.49
CA ALA A 64 2.63 5.97 18.69
C ALA A 64 3.06 7.45 18.49
N ARG A 65 2.87 8.03 17.30
CA ARG A 65 3.23 9.43 16.99
C ARG A 65 2.10 10.26 16.35
N ALA A 66 0.86 9.80 16.38
CA ALA A 66 -0.31 10.56 15.93
C ALA A 66 -1.08 11.14 17.12
#